data_AF-A0A834VYA6-F1
#
_entry.id   AF-A0A834VYA6-F1
#
_cell.length_a   1.000
_cell.length_b   1.000
_cell.length_c   1.000
_cell.angle_alpha   90.00
_cell.angle_beta   90.00
_cell.angle_gamma   90.00
#
_symmetry.space_group_name_H-M   'P 1'
#
loop_
_entity.id
_entity.type
_entity.pdbx_description
1 polymer ?
#
loop_
_entity_poly.entity_id
_entity_poly.type
_entity_poly.pdbx_seq_one_letter_code
_entity_poly.pdbx_strand_id
1 'polypeptide(L)'
;MEFEEKLSPTNGQLLKDVDLIDDIKAKLEEQCPSIVSFVDTIAFAAAESMVLRGLLPQPKLSDRRDSLSSRAAEAEDNLPLPNWSMDQMLNLFKKKGFNAEDMVALNGPHSVGSAHCTIFSERFYNYSNTGRPDPSLDPVAVDELKKICKAPGSTNLMEERMEGVARDG
;
A
#
# COMPACT_ATOMS: atom_id res chain seq x y z
N MET A 1 -6.94 -3.80 22.19
CA MET A 1 -7.45 -4.48 20.98
C MET A 1 -6.22 -4.91 20.22
N GLU A 2 -6.06 -6.21 19.99
CA GLU A 2 -4.93 -6.74 19.21
C GLU A 2 -5.29 -6.54 17.73
N PHE A 3 -4.46 -5.80 16.99
CA PHE A 3 -4.72 -5.49 15.58
C PHE A 3 -4.29 -6.68 14.72
N GLU A 4 -5.11 -7.74 14.72
CA GLU A 4 -4.82 -8.99 14.00
C GLU A 4 -4.55 -8.78 12.50
N GLU A 5 -5.17 -7.78 11.87
CA GLU A 5 -4.89 -7.44 10.47
C GLU A 5 -3.44 -7.06 10.20
N LYS A 6 -2.70 -6.54 11.19
CA LYS A 6 -1.26 -6.29 11.05
C LYS A 6 -0.46 -7.58 10.95
N LEU A 7 -1.01 -8.70 11.43
CA LEU A 7 -0.39 -10.02 11.37
C LEU A 7 -0.69 -10.76 10.07
N SER A 8 -1.62 -10.26 9.24
CA SER A 8 -1.90 -10.83 7.92
C SER A 8 -0.65 -10.77 7.04
N PRO A 9 -0.33 -11.83 6.27
CA PRO A 9 0.78 -11.81 5.32
C PRO A 9 0.69 -10.67 4.29
N THR A 10 -0.52 -10.21 3.97
CA THR A 10 -0.76 -9.12 3.00
C THR A 10 -0.49 -7.73 3.57
N ASN A 11 -0.49 -7.58 4.90
CA ASN A 11 -0.18 -6.34 5.60
C ASN A 11 1.21 -6.41 6.24
N GLY A 12 1.37 -7.28 7.24
CA GLY A 12 2.64 -7.70 7.85
C GLY A 12 3.76 -6.66 7.82
N GLN A 13 4.90 -7.07 7.25
CA GLN A 13 6.09 -6.24 7.09
C GLN A 13 5.96 -5.17 5.98
N LEU A 14 4.85 -5.14 5.24
CA LEU A 14 4.63 -4.21 4.12
C LEU A 14 3.99 -2.90 4.59
N LEU A 15 3.17 -2.92 5.64
CA LEU A 15 2.62 -1.72 6.26
C LEU A 15 3.73 -0.98 7.03
N LYS A 16 3.83 0.33 6.81
CA LYS A 16 4.78 1.23 7.46
C LYS A 16 4.06 2.41 8.09
N ASP A 17 4.78 3.09 8.99
CA ASP A 17 4.39 4.39 9.55
C ASP A 17 3.01 4.39 10.24
N VAL A 18 2.59 3.24 10.79
CA VAL A 18 1.31 3.15 11.51
C VAL A 18 1.32 4.02 12.77
N ASP A 19 2.49 4.18 13.39
CA ASP A 19 2.68 5.02 14.57
C ASP A 19 2.38 6.51 14.29
N LEU A 20 2.55 6.97 13.04
CA LEU A 20 2.19 8.34 12.63
C LEU A 20 0.68 8.58 12.76
N ILE A 21 -0.15 7.57 12.49
CA ILE A 21 -1.60 7.67 12.65
C ILE A 21 -1.97 7.77 14.13
N ASP A 22 -1.27 7.03 15.00
CA ASP A 22 -1.45 7.10 16.44
C ASP A 22 -1.08 8.50 16.99
N ASP A 23 -0.01 9.10 16.49
CA ASP A 23 0.39 10.48 16.83
C ASP A 23 -0.66 11.52 16.38
N ILE A 24 -1.22 11.36 15.17
CA ILE A 24 -2.30 12.23 14.69
C ILE A 24 -3.53 12.07 15.60
N LYS A 25 -3.89 10.83 15.94
CA LYS A 25 -5.02 10.54 16.82
C LYS A 25 -4.82 11.13 18.22
N ALA A 26 -3.63 11.03 18.79
CA ALA A 26 -3.31 11.61 20.09
C ALA A 26 -3.53 13.13 20.10
N LYS A 27 -3.05 13.85 19.07
CA LYS A 27 -3.27 15.29 18.93
C LYS A 27 -4.74 15.66 18.76
N LEU A 28 -5.50 14.85 18.03
CA LEU A 28 -6.95 15.05 17.90
C LEU A 28 -7.66 14.86 19.25
N GLU A 29 -7.27 13.88 20.05
CA GLU A 29 -7.85 13.65 21.38
C GLU A 29 -7.51 14.78 22.38
N GLU A 30 -6.35 15.41 22.27
CA GLU A 30 -6.00 16.59 23.09
C GLU A 30 -6.91 17.80 22.80
N GLN A 31 -7.30 17.98 21.54
CA GLN A 31 -8.10 19.14 21.10
C GLN A 31 -9.61 18.88 21.18
N CYS A 32 -10.05 17.67 20.83
CA CYS A 32 -11.44 17.27 20.78
C CYS A 32 -11.63 15.84 21.31
N PRO A 33 -11.65 15.66 22.65
CA PRO A 33 -11.72 14.35 23.28
C PRO A 33 -12.94 13.55 22.84
N SER A 34 -12.72 12.32 22.37
CA SER A 34 -13.75 11.34 21.99
C SER A 34 -14.72 11.81 20.90
N ILE A 35 -14.30 12.74 20.04
CA ILE A 35 -15.12 13.25 18.92
C ILE A 35 -14.80 12.54 17.61
N VAL A 36 -13.51 12.44 17.25
CA VAL A 36 -13.09 11.92 15.95
C VAL A 36 -12.79 10.43 16.06
N SER A 37 -13.41 9.58 15.25
CA SER A 37 -13.10 8.14 15.24
C SER A 37 -11.70 7.86 14.67
N PHE A 38 -11.13 6.71 15.00
CA PHE A 38 -9.86 6.27 14.39
C PHE A 38 -10.00 6.07 12.88
N VAL A 39 -11.13 5.50 12.42
CA VAL A 39 -11.40 5.33 10.99
C VAL A 39 -11.51 6.66 10.24
N ASP A 40 -12.13 7.69 10.83
CA ASP A 40 -12.14 9.03 10.21
C ASP A 40 -10.77 9.71 10.27
N THR A 41 -9.97 9.43 11.31
CA THR A 41 -8.58 9.89 11.38
C THR A 41 -7.77 9.39 10.19
N ILE A 42 -7.85 8.09 9.87
CA ILE A 42 -7.18 7.51 8.68
C ILE A 42 -7.72 8.13 7.39
N ALA A 43 -9.04 8.21 7.24
CA ALA A 43 -9.66 8.76 6.03
C ALA A 43 -9.23 10.21 5.77
N PHE A 44 -9.15 11.02 6.83
CA PHE A 44 -8.74 12.42 6.73
C PHE A 44 -7.25 12.57 6.49
N ALA A 45 -6.41 11.75 7.13
CA ALA A 45 -4.97 11.74 6.91
C ALA A 45 -4.63 11.34 5.46
N ALA A 46 -5.29 10.33 4.91
CA ALA A 46 -5.13 9.93 3.51
C ALA A 46 -5.53 11.07 2.55
N ALA A 47 -6.67 11.71 2.79
CA ALA A 47 -7.13 12.84 1.97
C ALA A 47 -6.17 14.05 2.03
N GLU A 48 -5.71 14.44 3.22
CA GLU A 48 -4.71 15.52 3.34
C GLU A 48 -3.39 15.16 2.67
N SER A 49 -2.96 13.90 2.78
CA SER A 49 -1.72 13.43 2.14
C SER A 49 -1.78 13.61 0.62
N MET A 50 -2.93 13.37 0.00
CA MET A 50 -3.13 13.60 -1.43
C MET A 50 -3.11 15.10 -1.79
N VAL A 51 -3.72 15.96 -0.96
CA VAL A 51 -3.66 17.42 -1.13
C VAL A 51 -2.22 17.93 -1.06
N LEU A 52 -1.44 17.44 -0.09
CA LEU A 52 -0.01 17.76 0.03
C LEU A 52 0.83 17.31 -1.18
N ARG A 53 0.33 16.32 -1.94
CA ARG A 53 0.94 15.84 -3.20
C ARG A 53 0.41 16.57 -4.44
N GLY A 54 -0.39 17.63 -4.25
CA GLY A 54 -0.86 18.51 -5.32
C GLY A 54 -2.26 18.22 -5.85
N LEU A 55 -3.01 17.30 -5.22
CA LEU A 55 -4.42 17.12 -5.56
C LEU A 55 -5.27 18.27 -5.00
N LEU A 56 -6.38 18.56 -5.69
CA LEU A 56 -7.34 19.56 -5.22
C LEU A 56 -8.04 19.06 -3.95
N PRO A 57 -8.23 19.94 -2.94
CA PRO A 57 -9.03 19.61 -1.77
C PRO A 57 -10.43 19.14 -2.17
N GLN A 58 -10.87 18.03 -1.56
CA GLN A 58 -12.22 17.51 -1.73
C GLN A 58 -12.96 17.56 -0.39
N PRO A 59 -14.30 17.76 -0.39
CA PRO A 59 -15.11 17.60 0.80
C PRO A 59 -14.92 16.20 1.40
N LYS A 60 -14.62 16.15 2.70
CA LYS A 60 -14.45 14.87 3.40
C LYS A 60 -15.76 14.49 4.08
N LEU A 61 -16.14 13.22 3.92
CA LEU A 61 -17.25 12.64 4.67
C LEU A 61 -16.75 12.20 6.05
N SER A 62 -17.50 12.48 7.10
CA SER A 62 -17.23 12.07 8.49
C SER A 62 -18.29 11.08 9.01
N ASP A 63 -18.23 10.79 10.30
CA ASP A 63 -19.20 10.01 11.09
C ASP A 63 -19.07 8.50 10.94
N ARG A 64 -17.91 8.03 10.43
CA ARG A 64 -17.58 6.60 10.49
C ARG A 64 -17.26 6.24 11.93
N ARG A 65 -17.63 5.02 12.35
CA ARG A 65 -17.37 4.52 13.71
C ARG A 65 -16.34 3.39 13.68
N ASP A 66 -15.56 3.30 14.74
CA ASP A 66 -14.50 2.31 14.85
C ASP A 66 -15.07 0.89 14.97
N SER A 67 -14.43 -0.06 14.30
CA SER A 67 -14.74 -1.48 14.44
C SER A 67 -14.39 -1.97 15.84
N LEU A 68 -15.14 -2.95 16.34
CA LEU A 68 -14.87 -3.63 17.61
C LEU A 68 -14.04 -4.92 17.44
N SER A 69 -13.74 -5.30 16.20
CA SER A 69 -12.99 -6.51 15.85
C SER A 69 -12.01 -6.25 14.71
N SER A 70 -10.89 -6.96 14.74
CA SER A 70 -9.93 -7.05 13.64
C SER A 70 -9.66 -8.53 13.37
N ARG A 71 -9.52 -8.92 12.10
CA ARG A 71 -9.34 -10.32 11.70
C ARG A 71 -8.35 -10.43 10.55
N ALA A 72 -7.24 -11.13 10.75
CA ALA A 72 -6.20 -11.31 9.71
C ALA A 72 -6.76 -11.88 8.40
N ALA A 73 -7.69 -12.84 8.49
CA ALA A 73 -8.33 -13.46 7.33
C ALA A 73 -9.12 -12.45 6.48
N GLU A 74 -9.68 -11.39 7.08
CA GLU A 74 -10.39 -10.37 6.30
C GLU A 74 -9.44 -9.57 5.42
N ALA A 75 -8.19 -9.33 5.84
CA ALA A 75 -7.19 -8.70 4.98
C ALA A 75 -6.81 -9.61 3.80
N GLU A 76 -6.65 -10.91 4.04
CA GLU A 76 -6.32 -11.89 2.99
C GLU A 76 -7.45 -12.03 1.95
N ASP A 77 -8.71 -12.03 2.41
CA ASP A 77 -9.88 -12.21 1.55
C ASP A 77 -10.28 -10.95 0.75
N ASN A 78 -9.77 -9.78 1.14
CA ASN A 78 -10.28 -8.49 0.64
C ASN A 78 -9.22 -7.54 0.09
N LEU A 79 -7.93 -7.91 0.10
CA LEU A 79 -6.86 -7.11 -0.48
C LEU A 79 -6.32 -7.76 -1.77
N PRO A 80 -6.05 -6.95 -2.80
CA PRO A 80 -5.45 -7.47 -4.04
C PRO A 80 -3.99 -7.87 -3.83
N LEU A 81 -3.55 -8.89 -4.59
CA LEU A 81 -2.13 -9.26 -4.66
C LEU A 81 -1.49 -8.73 -5.95
N PRO A 82 -0.18 -8.42 -5.94
CA PRO A 82 0.52 -7.80 -7.09
C PRO A 82 0.59 -8.69 -8.33
N ASN A 83 0.37 -10.00 -8.19
CA ASN A 83 0.40 -10.98 -9.29
C ASN A 83 -0.99 -11.37 -9.80
N TRP A 84 -2.05 -10.69 -9.35
CA TRP A 84 -3.41 -10.95 -9.81
C TRP A 84 -3.63 -10.51 -11.26
N SER A 85 -4.48 -11.26 -11.96
CA SER A 85 -4.98 -10.88 -13.28
C SER A 85 -5.95 -9.70 -13.19
N MET A 86 -6.19 -9.05 -14.34
CA MET A 86 -7.15 -7.96 -14.40
C MET A 86 -8.57 -8.40 -14.00
N ASP A 87 -8.97 -9.62 -14.36
CA ASP A 87 -10.28 -10.16 -13.99
C ASP A 87 -10.41 -10.38 -12.48
N GLN A 88 -9.34 -10.82 -11.80
CA GLN A 88 -9.33 -10.97 -10.34
C GLN A 88 -9.49 -9.61 -9.65
N MET A 89 -8.75 -8.60 -10.11
CA MET A 89 -8.88 -7.22 -9.63
C MET A 89 -10.29 -6.67 -9.83
N LEU A 90 -10.83 -6.77 -11.05
CA LEU A 90 -12.19 -6.29 -11.36
C LEU A 90 -13.25 -6.98 -10.51
N ASN A 91 -13.13 -8.29 -10.29
CA ASN A 91 -14.06 -9.04 -9.45
C ASN A 91 -14.02 -8.60 -7.98
N LEU A 92 -12.82 -8.35 -7.43
CA LEU A 92 -12.68 -7.83 -6.06
C LEU A 92 -13.32 -6.44 -5.93
N PHE A 93 -13.00 -5.52 -6.83
CA PHE A 93 -13.55 -4.16 -6.80
C PHE A 93 -15.08 -4.17 -6.95
N LYS A 94 -15.61 -5.00 -7.86
CA LYS A 94 -17.06 -5.18 -8.03
C LYS A 94 -17.72 -5.72 -6.76
N LYS A 95 -17.10 -6.66 -6.05
CA LYS A 95 -17.58 -7.17 -4.75
C LYS A 95 -17.66 -6.05 -3.68
N LYS A 96 -16.84 -5.01 -3.82
CA LYS A 96 -16.83 -3.82 -2.96
C LYS A 96 -17.74 -2.68 -3.46
N GLY A 97 -18.47 -2.90 -4.55
CA GLY A 97 -19.39 -1.92 -5.13
C GLY A 97 -18.75 -0.92 -6.08
N PHE A 98 -17.49 -1.14 -6.48
CA PHE A 98 -16.76 -0.29 -7.42
C PHE A 98 -16.86 -0.82 -8.86
N ASN A 99 -16.87 0.09 -9.83
CA ASN A 99 -16.80 -0.23 -11.25
C ASN A 99 -15.33 -0.24 -11.76
N ALA A 100 -15.14 -0.44 -13.06
CA ALA A 100 -13.80 -0.48 -13.66
C ALA A 100 -13.09 0.88 -13.65
N GLU A 101 -13.83 1.98 -13.79
CA GLU A 101 -13.30 3.35 -13.72
C GLU A 101 -12.82 3.67 -12.29
N ASP A 102 -13.62 3.31 -11.28
CA ASP A 102 -13.26 3.42 -9.87
C ASP A 102 -11.97 2.64 -9.56
N MET A 103 -11.86 1.41 -10.09
CA MET A 103 -10.67 0.59 -9.92
C MET A 103 -9.43 1.27 -10.51
N VAL A 104 -9.52 1.82 -11.73
CA VAL A 104 -8.40 2.55 -12.34
C VAL A 104 -8.03 3.77 -11.52
N ALA A 105 -9.02 4.56 -11.08
CA ALA A 105 -8.79 5.74 -10.25
C ALA A 105 -8.13 5.39 -8.90
N LEU A 106 -8.59 4.32 -8.24
CA LEU A 106 -8.08 3.86 -6.95
C LEU A 106 -6.69 3.19 -7.02
N ASN A 107 -6.21 2.84 -8.22
CA ASN A 107 -4.82 2.43 -8.45
C ASN A 107 -3.89 3.63 -8.73
N GLY A 108 -4.43 4.84 -8.92
CA GLY A 108 -3.67 6.07 -9.12
C GLY A 108 -2.63 6.39 -8.04
N PRO A 109 -2.85 6.09 -6.74
CA PRO A 109 -1.85 6.29 -5.69
C PRO A 109 -0.53 5.57 -5.91
N HIS A 110 -0.44 4.54 -6.78
CA HIS A 110 0.86 3.93 -7.16
C HIS A 110 1.80 4.90 -7.90
N SER A 111 1.32 6.09 -8.28
CA SER A 111 2.16 7.19 -8.78
C SER A 111 3.05 7.82 -7.70
N VAL A 112 2.76 7.57 -6.42
CA VAL A 112 3.54 8.04 -5.27
C VAL A 112 3.84 6.89 -4.31
N GLY A 113 5.05 6.86 -3.75
CA GLY A 113 5.44 5.84 -2.78
C GLY A 113 6.52 4.88 -3.30
N SER A 114 6.63 3.72 -2.66
CA SER A 114 7.69 2.74 -2.89
C SER A 114 7.17 1.31 -2.71
N ALA A 115 7.78 0.36 -3.41
CA ALA A 115 7.46 -1.06 -3.31
C ALA A 115 8.70 -1.88 -2.93
N HIS A 116 8.52 -2.94 -2.14
CA HIS A 116 9.60 -3.87 -1.84
C HIS A 116 9.86 -4.79 -3.05
N CYS A 117 11.12 -5.03 -3.41
CA CYS A 117 11.48 -5.90 -4.53
C CYS A 117 10.82 -7.29 -4.47
N THR A 118 10.59 -7.81 -3.26
CA THR A 118 9.96 -9.12 -3.03
C THR A 118 8.55 -9.24 -3.62
N ILE A 119 7.83 -8.13 -3.79
CA ILE A 119 6.42 -8.18 -4.24
C ILE A 119 6.28 -8.25 -5.77
N PHE A 120 7.33 -7.93 -6.54
CA PHE A 120 7.25 -7.87 -8.01
C PHE A 120 8.50 -8.34 -8.77
N SER A 121 9.56 -8.76 -8.07
CA SER A 121 10.82 -9.22 -8.71
C SER A 121 10.69 -10.47 -9.56
N GLU A 122 9.69 -11.30 -9.30
CA GLU A 122 9.35 -12.44 -10.14
C GLU A 122 9.15 -12.02 -11.61
N ARG A 123 8.54 -10.85 -11.85
CA ARG A 123 8.26 -10.35 -13.20
C ARG A 123 9.51 -10.05 -14.01
N PHE A 124 10.66 -9.78 -13.40
CA PHE A 124 11.89 -9.48 -14.15
C PHE A 124 13.01 -10.51 -13.97
N TYR A 125 12.79 -11.55 -13.15
CA TYR A 125 13.72 -12.67 -13.00
C TYR A 125 13.18 -14.00 -13.52
N ASN A 126 11.91 -14.34 -13.27
CA ASN A 126 11.37 -15.67 -13.55
C ASN A 126 9.84 -15.63 -13.73
N TYR A 127 9.37 -14.83 -14.69
CA TYR A 127 7.95 -14.62 -14.91
C TYR A 127 7.27 -15.93 -15.30
N SER A 128 6.22 -16.31 -14.57
CA SER A 128 5.45 -17.55 -14.77
C SER A 128 6.31 -18.81 -14.86
N ASN A 129 7.39 -18.87 -14.07
CA ASN A 129 8.35 -19.98 -14.06
C ASN A 129 9.07 -20.24 -15.41
N THR A 130 9.16 -19.23 -16.28
CA THR A 130 9.79 -19.36 -17.60
C THR A 130 11.32 -19.20 -17.59
N GLY A 131 11.89 -18.78 -16.46
CA GLY A 131 13.29 -18.36 -16.32
C GLY A 131 13.62 -17.05 -17.05
N ARG A 132 12.60 -16.28 -17.46
CA ARG A 132 12.74 -15.06 -18.26
C ARG A 132 11.92 -13.91 -17.67
N PRO A 133 12.26 -12.65 -17.98
CA PRO A 133 11.39 -11.51 -17.67
C PRO A 133 10.04 -11.61 -18.37
N ASP A 134 9.04 -10.98 -17.76
CA ASP A 134 7.71 -10.74 -18.31
C ASP A 134 7.84 -9.98 -19.64
N PRO A 135 7.32 -10.53 -20.76
CA PRO A 135 7.47 -9.92 -22.07
C PRO A 135 6.72 -8.59 -22.22
N SER A 136 5.82 -8.25 -21.29
CA SER A 136 5.14 -6.95 -21.26
C SER A 136 5.96 -5.83 -20.61
N LEU A 137 7.09 -6.15 -19.95
CA LEU A 137 7.97 -5.15 -19.37
C LEU A 137 8.93 -4.59 -20.42
N ASP A 138 9.18 -3.28 -20.33
CA ASP A 138 10.25 -2.63 -21.10
C ASP A 138 11.61 -3.24 -20.72
N PRO A 139 12.39 -3.76 -21.69
CA PRO A 139 13.73 -4.29 -21.41
C PRO A 139 14.66 -3.32 -20.69
N VAL A 140 14.56 -2.02 -20.97
CA VAL A 140 15.37 -1.00 -20.28
C VAL A 140 14.97 -0.91 -18.81
N ALA A 141 13.66 -0.92 -18.54
CA ALA A 141 13.17 -0.93 -17.16
C ALA A 141 13.56 -2.21 -16.42
N VAL A 142 13.57 -3.37 -17.10
CA VAL A 142 14.05 -4.63 -16.53
C VAL A 142 15.52 -4.53 -16.08
N ASP A 143 16.38 -3.94 -16.92
CA ASP A 143 17.79 -3.77 -16.59
C ASP A 143 18.00 -2.81 -15.42
N GLU A 144 17.26 -1.70 -15.36
CA GLU A 144 17.31 -0.79 -14.21
C GLU A 144 16.79 -1.45 -12.92
N LEU A 145 15.67 -2.17 -12.99
CA LEU A 145 15.12 -2.88 -11.84
C LEU A 145 16.09 -3.93 -11.29
N LYS A 146 16.84 -4.64 -12.14
CA LYS A 146 17.86 -5.61 -11.71
C LYS A 146 19.07 -5.00 -11.02
N LYS A 147 19.35 -3.70 -11.23
CA LYS A 147 20.41 -2.99 -10.50
C LYS A 147 19.97 -2.67 -9.07
N ILE A 148 18.69 -2.40 -8.88
CA ILE A 148 18.10 -2.02 -7.59
C ILE A 148 17.71 -3.26 -6.78
N CYS A 149 17.05 -4.23 -7.43
CA CYS A 149 16.51 -5.44 -6.82
C CYS A 149 17.42 -6.63 -7.11
N LYS A 150 18.08 -7.15 -6.08
CA LYS A 150 18.93 -8.34 -6.20
C LYS A 150 18.12 -9.60 -6.53
N ALA A 151 18.76 -10.58 -7.17
CA ALA A 151 18.12 -11.82 -7.56
C ALA A 151 17.60 -12.62 -6.35
N PRO A 152 16.44 -13.28 -6.44
CA PRO A 152 15.95 -14.15 -5.37
C PRO A 152 17.01 -15.18 -4.98
N GLY A 153 17.37 -15.24 -3.70
CA GLY A 153 18.39 -16.17 -3.18
C GLY A 153 19.84 -15.68 -3.27
N SER A 154 20.12 -14.46 -3.75
CA SER A 154 21.46 -13.88 -3.63
C SER A 154 21.72 -13.46 -2.19
N THR A 155 22.42 -14.28 -1.40
CA THR A 155 22.88 -13.90 -0.06
C THR A 155 24.09 -12.98 -0.17
N ASN A 156 23.91 -11.69 0.08
CA ASN A 156 24.92 -10.87 0.73
C ASN A 156 24.21 -10.12 1.85
N LEU A 157 24.38 -10.63 3.08
CA LEU A 157 24.08 -9.94 4.32
C LEU A 157 24.96 -8.70 4.41
N MET A 158 24.52 -7.59 3.81
CA MET A 158 24.77 -6.25 4.35
C MET A 158 23.53 -5.41 4.10
N GLU A 159 22.91 -5.09 5.22
CA GLU A 159 21.85 -4.13 5.47
C GLU A 159 21.99 -2.88 4.58
N GLU A 160 21.21 -2.82 3.50
CA GLU A 160 21.09 -1.61 2.68
C GLU A 160 20.05 -0.70 3.34
N ARG A 161 20.58 0.09 4.29
CA ARG A 161 20.10 1.43 4.65
C ARG A 161 19.54 2.15 3.42
N MET A 162 18.24 2.43 3.44
CA MET A 162 17.69 3.62 2.79
C MET A 162 17.50 4.72 3.84
N GLU A 163 18.57 5.08 4.54
CA GLU A 163 18.73 6.45 5.06
C GLU A 163 19.44 7.22 3.94
N GLY A 164 18.72 8.08 3.20
CA GLY A 164 19.38 8.96 2.24
C GLY A 164 18.59 9.40 1.01
N VAL A 165 17.38 9.92 1.16
CA VAL A 165 16.97 11.09 0.36
C VAL A 165 16.37 12.10 1.34
N ALA A 166 17.26 12.87 1.95
CA ALA A 166 16.89 14.08 2.65
C ALA A 166 16.23 15.03 1.64
N ARG A 167 15.06 15.55 2.05
CA ARG A 167 14.63 16.93 1.92
C ARG A 167 15.51 17.80 1.00
N ASP A 168 15.01 18.08 -0.19
CA ASP A 168 15.17 19.38 -0.85
C ASP A 168 13.93 19.61 -1.73
N GLY A 169 13.18 20.67 -1.40
CA GLY A 169 11.91 21.06 -2.01
C GLY A 169 10.88 21.47 -0.98
#